data_AF-Q6CTW1-F1
#
_entry.id   AF-Q6CTW1-F1
#
_cell.length_a   1.000
_cell.length_b   1.000
_cell.length_c   1.000
_cell.angle_alpha   90.00
_cell.angle_beta   90.00
_cell.angle_gamma   90.00
#
_symmetry.space_group_name_H-M   'P 1'
#
loop_
_entity.id
_entity.type
_entity.pdbx_description
1 polymer ?
#
loop_
_entity_poly.entity_id
_entity_poly.type
_entity_poly.pdbx_seq_one_letter_code
_entity_poly.pdbx_strand_id
1 'polypeptide(L)'
;MSSYKHLSKAGARFLEQVQAKNSNIAKQFAKYEGLTMPEFLKPSLPRVEESEKYKSVKQWKYMPGDRVVIVNGKFKGNVCAITQHDVHTNGYILDENGPTNTVPVPKQFWQQGQNSHMVSFPVPVSQADIKLVADLDDPETPGVAKTVAVRDIEFKGSYYDSDYKKIMPYRVVVGENNMVVPWPKPEFKPDGALATRSEIARQQTFWVESVVKNPVPEAALSTIRNPKSKYRRGTLTTKEISRLVAPKMPLTEAKKRYIEQRKELAALPKRKLTDEDQELIGDKVYQHFKKSFELQ
;
A
#
# COMPACT_ATOMS: atom_id res chain seq x y z
N MET A 1 4.11 -38.35 -1.33
CA MET A 1 5.44 -38.28 -0.71
C MET A 1 5.51 -37.04 0.16
N SER A 2 5.77 -37.19 1.47
CA SER A 2 5.94 -36.06 2.38
C SER A 2 7.28 -35.38 2.06
N SER A 3 7.27 -34.09 1.76
CA SER A 3 8.49 -33.33 1.48
C SER A 3 8.78 -32.35 2.62
N TYR A 4 10.03 -32.26 3.03
CA TYR A 4 10.50 -31.31 4.06
C TYR A 4 10.64 -29.86 3.53
N LYS A 5 10.07 -29.56 2.37
CA LYS A 5 10.15 -28.22 1.75
C LYS A 5 9.48 -27.14 2.60
N HIS A 6 8.45 -27.48 3.38
CA HIS A 6 7.80 -26.52 4.28
C HIS A 6 8.70 -26.12 5.47
N LEU A 7 9.75 -26.89 5.78
CA LEU A 7 10.71 -26.60 6.85
C LEU A 7 11.91 -25.76 6.37
N SER A 8 12.09 -25.57 5.06
CA SER A 8 13.27 -24.89 4.50
C SER A 8 12.89 -23.93 3.37
N LYS A 9 13.63 -22.83 3.25
CA LYS A 9 13.53 -21.93 2.09
C LYS A 9 14.57 -22.26 1.00
N ALA A 10 15.01 -23.51 0.94
CA ALA A 10 16.01 -23.95 -0.04
C ALA A 10 15.45 -23.77 -1.46
N GLY A 11 16.22 -23.13 -2.34
CA GLY A 11 15.78 -22.81 -3.71
C GLY A 11 14.88 -21.58 -3.83
N ALA A 12 14.84 -20.68 -2.84
CA ALA A 12 14.04 -19.45 -2.86
C ALA A 12 14.19 -18.65 -4.17
N ARG A 13 15.41 -18.50 -4.71
CA ARG A 13 15.66 -17.79 -5.97
C ARG A 13 14.90 -18.38 -7.16
N PHE A 14 14.82 -19.72 -7.24
CA PHE A 14 14.06 -20.39 -8.30
C PHE A 14 12.55 -20.17 -8.09
N LEU A 15 12.08 -20.27 -6.85
CA LEU A 15 10.67 -20.02 -6.53
C LEU A 15 10.26 -18.58 -6.86
N GLU A 16 11.09 -17.59 -6.55
CA GLU A 16 10.86 -16.19 -6.92
C GLU A 16 10.76 -16.00 -8.44
N GLN A 17 11.60 -16.71 -9.22
CA GLN A 17 11.52 -16.67 -10.69
C GLN A 17 10.23 -17.29 -11.23
N VAL A 18 9.78 -18.40 -10.65
CA VAL A 18 8.53 -19.06 -11.05
C VAL A 18 7.31 -18.22 -10.67
N GLN A 19 7.35 -17.53 -9.53
CA GLN A 19 6.26 -16.69 -9.06
C GLN A 19 6.17 -15.36 -9.82
N ALA A 20 7.25 -14.88 -10.44
CA ALA A 20 7.21 -13.62 -11.17
C ALA A 20 6.35 -13.72 -12.45
N LYS A 21 5.20 -13.01 -12.48
CA LYS A 21 4.26 -12.88 -13.60
C LYS A 21 4.87 -12.74 -15.00
N ASN A 22 5.93 -11.93 -15.10
CA ASN A 22 6.54 -11.56 -16.39
C ASN A 22 7.53 -12.60 -16.91
N SER A 23 7.80 -13.66 -16.15
CA SER A 23 8.63 -14.76 -16.62
C SER A 23 7.86 -15.61 -17.64
N ASN A 24 8.52 -16.01 -18.72
CA ASN A 24 7.94 -16.97 -19.67
C ASN A 24 7.60 -18.31 -18.99
N ILE A 25 8.35 -18.63 -17.94
CA ILE A 25 8.16 -19.81 -17.10
C ILE A 25 6.79 -19.77 -16.41
N ALA A 26 6.40 -18.65 -15.79
CA ALA A 26 5.10 -18.53 -15.12
C ALA A 26 3.92 -18.72 -16.08
N LYS A 27 4.00 -18.18 -17.30
CA LYS A 27 2.98 -18.38 -18.35
C LYS A 27 2.83 -19.85 -18.74
N GLN A 28 3.96 -20.55 -18.88
CA GLN A 28 3.97 -21.97 -19.19
C GLN A 28 3.37 -22.79 -18.03
N PHE A 29 3.70 -22.46 -16.78
CA PHE A 29 3.10 -23.09 -15.60
C PHE A 29 1.59 -22.85 -15.51
N ALA A 30 1.11 -21.63 -15.74
CA ALA A 30 -0.33 -21.32 -15.74
C ALA A 30 -1.08 -22.14 -16.82
N LYS A 31 -0.47 -22.33 -18.00
CA LYS A 31 -1.03 -23.20 -19.04
C LYS A 31 -1.13 -24.66 -18.58
N TYR A 32 -0.07 -25.20 -17.97
CA TYR A 32 -0.09 -26.56 -17.45
C TYR A 32 -1.02 -26.73 -16.26
N GLU A 33 -1.13 -25.72 -15.38
CA GLU A 33 -2.09 -25.71 -14.27
C GLU A 33 -3.51 -25.82 -14.81
N GLY A 34 -3.86 -25.04 -15.83
CA GLY A 34 -5.18 -25.10 -16.47
C GLY A 34 -5.49 -26.40 -17.25
N LEU A 35 -4.48 -27.23 -17.55
CA LEU A 35 -4.62 -28.55 -18.18
C LEU A 35 -4.67 -29.69 -17.15
N THR A 36 -3.95 -29.53 -16.03
CA THR A 36 -3.79 -30.57 -15.01
C THR A 36 -4.86 -30.48 -13.92
N MET A 37 -5.40 -29.29 -13.67
CA MET A 37 -6.48 -29.11 -12.71
C MET A 37 -7.81 -29.62 -13.28
N PRO A 38 -8.60 -30.35 -12.49
CA PRO A 38 -9.96 -30.70 -12.89
C PRO A 38 -10.81 -29.43 -12.99
N GLU A 39 -11.86 -29.49 -13.81
CA GLU A 39 -12.67 -28.32 -14.15
C GLU A 39 -13.26 -27.61 -12.93
N PHE A 40 -13.68 -28.35 -11.89
CA PHE A 40 -14.28 -27.78 -10.68
C PHE A 40 -13.29 -27.03 -9.78
N LEU A 41 -11.98 -27.19 -9.98
CA LEU A 41 -10.92 -26.44 -9.28
C LEU A 41 -10.28 -25.37 -10.15
N LYS A 42 -10.57 -25.36 -11.45
CA LYS A 42 -9.96 -24.43 -12.38
C LYS A 42 -10.50 -23.03 -12.11
N PRO A 43 -9.64 -22.03 -11.81
CA PRO A 43 -10.11 -20.68 -11.61
C PRO A 43 -10.62 -20.11 -12.94
N SER A 44 -11.79 -19.46 -12.92
CA SER A 44 -12.35 -18.80 -14.11
C SER A 44 -11.63 -17.49 -14.45
N LEU A 45 -11.19 -16.77 -13.41
CA LEU A 45 -10.42 -15.54 -13.52
C LEU A 45 -8.91 -15.81 -13.35
N PRO A 46 -8.04 -15.04 -14.02
CA PRO A 46 -6.60 -15.17 -13.83
C PRO A 46 -6.21 -14.80 -12.40
N ARG A 47 -5.22 -15.53 -11.85
CA ARG A 47 -4.66 -15.18 -10.55
C ARG A 47 -3.86 -13.87 -10.63
N VAL A 48 -3.93 -13.11 -9.55
CA VAL A 48 -3.32 -11.80 -9.40
C VAL A 48 -2.10 -11.89 -8.49
N GLU A 49 -1.06 -11.12 -8.82
CA GLU A 49 0.18 -11.01 -8.04
C GLU A 49 -0.05 -10.36 -6.68
N GLU A 50 0.81 -10.64 -5.70
CA GLU A 50 0.64 -10.13 -4.33
C GLU A 50 0.70 -8.60 -4.20
N SER A 51 1.34 -7.92 -5.17
CA SER A 51 1.36 -6.46 -5.29
C SER A 51 0.05 -5.89 -5.83
N GLU A 52 -0.62 -6.61 -6.72
CA GLU A 52 -1.85 -6.19 -7.42
C GLU A 52 -3.12 -6.62 -6.66
N LYS A 53 -2.99 -7.48 -5.64
CA LYS A 53 -4.11 -7.88 -4.79
C LYS A 53 -4.71 -6.70 -4.05
N TYR A 54 -6.04 -6.64 -4.00
CA TYR A 54 -6.75 -5.63 -3.23
C TYR A 54 -6.59 -5.90 -1.73
N LYS A 55 -6.02 -4.92 -1.01
CA LYS A 55 -5.74 -5.00 0.44
C LYS A 55 -6.68 -4.13 1.25
N SER A 56 -7.09 -3.00 0.68
CA SER A 56 -7.94 -2.02 1.36
C SER A 56 -9.38 -2.10 0.88
N VAL A 57 -10.32 -1.71 1.77
CA VAL A 57 -11.76 -1.65 1.46
C VAL A 57 -12.04 -0.72 0.28
N LYS A 58 -11.28 0.37 0.16
CA LYS A 58 -11.38 1.32 -0.96
C LYS A 58 -11.07 0.66 -2.31
N GLN A 59 -10.12 -0.27 -2.35
CA GLN A 59 -9.77 -1.01 -3.58
C GLN A 59 -10.87 -1.99 -3.97
N TRP A 60 -11.40 -2.75 -3.01
CA TRP A 60 -12.51 -3.69 -3.24
C TRP A 60 -13.80 -2.98 -3.67
N LYS A 61 -14.05 -1.72 -3.28
CA LYS A 61 -15.30 -0.98 -3.53
C LYS A 61 -16.59 -1.56 -2.92
N TYR A 62 -16.75 -2.89 -2.93
CA TYR A 62 -17.88 -3.64 -2.40
C TYR A 62 -17.38 -4.59 -1.31
N MET A 63 -18.27 -4.95 -0.38
CA MET A 63 -17.99 -5.85 0.75
C MET A 63 -18.99 -7.01 0.75
N PRO A 64 -18.66 -8.15 1.40
CA PRO A 64 -19.60 -9.24 1.57
C PRO A 64 -20.85 -8.76 2.31
N GLY A 65 -22.03 -9.12 1.78
CA GLY A 65 -23.33 -8.63 2.23
C GLY A 65 -23.89 -7.46 1.40
N ASP A 66 -23.08 -6.82 0.54
CA ASP A 66 -23.61 -5.82 -0.39
C ASP A 66 -24.47 -6.47 -1.47
N ARG A 67 -25.57 -5.81 -1.84
CA ARG A 67 -26.38 -6.17 -3.01
C ARG A 67 -25.79 -5.52 -4.25
N VAL A 68 -25.58 -6.32 -5.27
CA VAL A 68 -25.02 -5.89 -6.55
C VAL A 68 -25.84 -6.42 -7.72
N VAL A 69 -25.82 -5.69 -8.82
CA VAL A 69 -26.41 -6.09 -10.09
C VAL A 69 -25.30 -6.44 -11.08
N ILE A 70 -25.48 -7.52 -11.82
CA ILE A 70 -24.56 -7.94 -12.86
C ILE A 70 -24.85 -7.15 -14.14
N VAL A 71 -23.82 -6.52 -14.71
CA VAL A 71 -23.94 -5.68 -15.91
C VAL A 71 -23.59 -6.42 -17.19
N ASN A 72 -22.63 -7.35 -17.11
CA ASN A 72 -22.08 -8.06 -18.27
C ASN A 72 -22.21 -9.57 -18.11
N GLY A 73 -22.27 -10.28 -19.23
CA GLY A 73 -22.32 -11.76 -19.27
C GLY A 73 -23.74 -12.31 -19.35
N LYS A 74 -23.86 -13.64 -19.16
CA LYS A 74 -25.12 -14.39 -19.33
C LYS A 74 -26.21 -14.02 -18.32
N PHE A 75 -25.82 -13.64 -17.11
CA PHE A 75 -26.72 -13.33 -15.99
C PHE A 75 -26.90 -11.82 -15.81
N LYS A 76 -26.78 -11.05 -16.89
CA LYS A 76 -26.96 -9.60 -16.88
C LYS A 76 -28.36 -9.22 -16.37
N GLY A 77 -28.42 -8.26 -15.46
CA GLY A 77 -29.65 -7.74 -14.86
C GLY A 77 -30.05 -8.43 -13.56
N ASN A 78 -29.43 -9.56 -13.21
CA ASN A 78 -29.71 -10.22 -11.95
C ASN A 78 -29.14 -9.44 -10.77
N VAL A 79 -29.94 -9.33 -9.70
CA VAL A 79 -29.54 -8.77 -8.42
C VAL A 79 -29.15 -9.89 -7.46
N CYS A 80 -27.95 -9.78 -6.91
CA CYS A 80 -27.29 -10.82 -6.12
C CYS A 80 -26.63 -10.17 -4.88
N ALA A 81 -26.48 -10.91 -3.80
CA ALA A 81 -25.62 -10.51 -2.69
C ALA A 81 -24.20 -11.05 -2.87
N ILE A 82 -23.19 -10.27 -2.47
CA ILE A 82 -21.80 -10.74 -2.42
C ILE A 82 -21.64 -11.66 -1.20
N THR A 83 -21.20 -12.90 -1.42
CA THR A 83 -20.97 -13.86 -0.33
C THR A 83 -19.54 -13.78 0.19
N GLN A 84 -18.56 -13.70 -0.70
CA GLN A 84 -17.14 -13.68 -0.34
C GLN A 84 -16.26 -13.00 -1.40
N HIS A 85 -15.13 -12.44 -0.96
CA HIS A 85 -14.07 -11.96 -1.84
C HIS A 85 -13.07 -13.08 -2.16
N ASP A 86 -12.76 -13.28 -3.44
CA ASP A 86 -11.65 -14.10 -3.87
C ASP A 86 -10.38 -13.24 -3.99
N VAL A 87 -9.59 -13.23 -2.91
CA VAL A 87 -8.34 -12.47 -2.78
C VAL A 87 -7.27 -12.91 -3.79
N HIS A 88 -7.38 -14.12 -4.37
CA HIS A 88 -6.40 -14.60 -5.35
C HIS A 88 -6.65 -14.07 -6.75
N THR A 89 -7.90 -13.79 -7.11
CA THR A 89 -8.27 -13.29 -8.45
C THR A 89 -8.77 -11.84 -8.43
N ASN A 90 -8.90 -11.22 -7.25
CA ASN A 90 -9.62 -9.96 -7.05
C ASN A 90 -11.09 -10.03 -7.54
N GLY A 91 -11.69 -11.22 -7.46
CA GLY A 91 -13.06 -11.48 -7.86
C GLY A 91 -14.05 -11.47 -6.69
N TYR A 92 -15.34 -11.40 -7.01
CA TYR A 92 -16.44 -11.51 -6.05
C TYR A 92 -17.19 -12.81 -6.30
N ILE A 93 -17.38 -13.59 -5.25
CA ILE A 93 -18.29 -14.74 -5.27
C ILE A 93 -19.66 -14.20 -4.88
N LEU A 94 -20.64 -14.46 -5.74
CA LEU A 94 -22.03 -14.04 -5.55
C LEU A 94 -22.85 -15.20 -4.98
N ASP A 95 -24.08 -14.89 -4.59
CA ASP A 95 -25.08 -15.88 -4.18
C ASP A 95 -25.61 -16.72 -5.36
N GLU A 96 -26.68 -17.48 -5.11
CA GLU A 96 -27.29 -18.41 -6.07
C GLU A 96 -27.80 -17.75 -7.36
N ASN A 97 -28.12 -16.45 -7.33
CA ASN A 97 -28.60 -15.70 -8.50
C ASN A 97 -27.45 -15.24 -9.41
N GLY A 98 -26.22 -15.41 -8.96
CA GLY A 98 -24.99 -15.06 -9.66
C GLY A 98 -24.64 -16.01 -10.82
N PRO A 99 -23.52 -15.77 -11.50
CA PRO A 99 -23.06 -16.65 -12.56
C PRO A 99 -22.55 -17.96 -11.95
N THR A 100 -23.16 -19.05 -12.38
CA THR A 100 -22.74 -20.39 -11.99
C THR A 100 -22.27 -21.21 -13.18
N ASN A 101 -21.44 -22.21 -12.91
CA ASN A 101 -21.04 -23.22 -13.89
C ASN A 101 -21.36 -24.62 -13.36
N THR A 102 -21.95 -25.46 -14.19
CA THR A 102 -22.34 -26.83 -13.81
C THR A 102 -21.24 -27.81 -14.18
N VAL A 103 -20.58 -28.40 -13.18
CA VAL A 103 -19.38 -29.21 -13.35
C VAL A 103 -19.52 -30.55 -12.62
N PRO A 104 -18.98 -31.66 -13.14
CA PRO A 104 -18.96 -32.94 -12.43
C PRO A 104 -17.98 -32.91 -11.25
N VAL A 105 -18.45 -33.31 -10.07
CA VAL A 105 -17.67 -33.31 -8.83
C VAL A 105 -17.55 -34.70 -8.20
N PRO A 106 -16.34 -35.09 -7.76
CA PRO A 106 -16.11 -36.34 -7.04
C PRO A 106 -16.87 -36.42 -5.71
N LYS A 107 -17.22 -37.62 -5.26
CA LYS A 107 -17.98 -37.87 -4.02
C LYS A 107 -17.32 -37.30 -2.76
N GLN A 108 -16.00 -37.10 -2.78
CA GLN A 108 -15.24 -36.53 -1.68
C GLN A 108 -15.66 -35.08 -1.36
N PHE A 109 -16.21 -34.35 -2.34
CA PHE A 109 -16.65 -32.96 -2.21
C PHE A 109 -18.18 -32.83 -2.23
N TRP A 110 -18.91 -33.93 -2.07
CA TRP A 110 -20.37 -33.89 -2.06
C TRP A 110 -20.90 -33.23 -0.78
N GLN A 111 -21.95 -32.44 -0.96
CA GLN A 111 -22.76 -31.96 0.16
C GLN A 111 -23.77 -33.05 0.57
N GLN A 112 -24.20 -33.02 1.83
CA GLN A 112 -25.22 -33.94 2.31
C GLN A 112 -26.53 -33.73 1.53
N GLY A 113 -27.12 -34.80 1.02
CA GLY A 113 -28.36 -34.74 0.21
C GLY A 113 -28.14 -34.58 -1.30
N GLN A 114 -26.90 -34.59 -1.78
CA GLN A 114 -26.59 -34.56 -3.21
C GLN A 114 -26.79 -35.94 -3.87
N ASN A 115 -27.59 -36.00 -4.94
CA ASN A 115 -27.90 -37.24 -5.66
C ASN A 115 -27.11 -37.44 -6.96
N SER A 116 -26.62 -36.35 -7.58
CA SER A 116 -25.93 -36.37 -8.88
C SER A 116 -24.49 -35.88 -8.74
N HIS A 117 -23.60 -36.35 -9.60
CA HIS A 117 -22.25 -35.82 -9.72
C HIS A 117 -22.21 -34.39 -10.27
N MET A 118 -23.25 -33.96 -10.99
CA MET A 118 -23.30 -32.63 -11.59
C MET A 118 -23.78 -31.61 -10.57
N VAL A 119 -22.96 -30.58 -10.30
CA VAL A 119 -23.27 -29.51 -9.33
C VAL A 119 -22.98 -28.15 -9.96
N SER A 120 -23.82 -27.18 -9.64
CA SER A 120 -23.67 -25.77 -10.00
C SER A 120 -22.77 -25.08 -8.98
N PHE A 121 -21.59 -24.61 -9.41
CA PHE A 121 -20.68 -23.81 -8.58
C PHE A 121 -20.74 -22.33 -8.92
N PRO A 122 -20.70 -21.43 -7.93
CA PRO A 122 -20.59 -20.00 -8.20
C PRO A 122 -19.22 -19.68 -8.79
N VAL A 123 -19.22 -18.85 -9.82
CA VAL A 123 -18.01 -18.41 -10.53
C VAL A 123 -17.66 -16.99 -10.06
N PRO A 124 -16.39 -16.69 -9.72
CA PRO A 124 -16.03 -15.34 -9.31
C PRO A 124 -16.19 -14.36 -10.47
N VAL A 125 -16.69 -13.17 -10.15
CA VAL A 125 -16.98 -12.09 -11.10
C VAL A 125 -16.00 -10.94 -10.89
N SER A 126 -15.62 -10.26 -11.96
CA SER A 126 -14.74 -9.09 -11.86
C SER A 126 -15.46 -7.88 -11.28
N GLN A 127 -14.71 -6.95 -10.68
CA GLN A 127 -15.27 -5.70 -10.15
C GLN A 127 -15.97 -4.83 -11.20
N ALA A 128 -15.56 -4.93 -12.47
CA ALA A 128 -16.09 -4.12 -13.55
C ALA A 128 -17.48 -4.60 -14.01
N ASP A 129 -17.77 -5.89 -13.81
CA ASP A 129 -18.98 -6.54 -14.30
C ASP A 129 -20.15 -6.45 -13.30
N ILE A 130 -19.92 -5.87 -12.13
CA ILE A 130 -20.93 -5.68 -11.08
C ILE A 130 -21.04 -4.22 -10.65
N LYS A 131 -22.26 -3.83 -10.25
CA LYS A 131 -22.60 -2.49 -9.77
C LYS A 131 -23.41 -2.57 -8.49
N LEU A 132 -23.22 -1.63 -7.58
CA LEU A 132 -23.94 -1.63 -6.30
C LEU A 132 -25.42 -1.34 -6.53
N VAL A 133 -26.27 -1.97 -5.73
CA VAL A 133 -27.70 -1.73 -5.69
C VAL A 133 -28.05 -1.14 -4.34
N ALA A 134 -28.75 -0.01 -4.34
CA ALA A 134 -29.22 0.65 -3.14
C ALA A 134 -30.74 0.87 -3.27
N ASP A 135 -31.45 0.75 -2.15
CA ASP A 135 -32.84 1.19 -2.08
C ASP A 135 -32.82 2.68 -1.70
N LEU A 136 -33.36 3.52 -2.56
CA LEU A 136 -33.43 4.97 -2.38
C LEU A 136 -34.89 5.39 -2.27
N ASP A 137 -35.18 6.37 -1.42
CA ASP A 137 -36.52 6.95 -1.36
C ASP A 137 -36.82 7.70 -2.65
N ASP A 138 -38.01 7.46 -3.22
CA ASP A 138 -38.45 8.15 -4.42
C ASP A 138 -38.74 9.63 -4.12
N PRO A 139 -38.07 10.59 -4.81
CA PRO A 139 -38.36 12.00 -4.62
C PRO A 139 -39.79 12.39 -5.01
N GLU A 140 -40.42 11.64 -5.92
CA GLU A 140 -41.80 11.89 -6.35
C GLU A 140 -42.83 11.31 -5.37
N THR A 141 -42.52 10.18 -4.73
CA THR A 141 -43.39 9.51 -3.76
C THR A 141 -42.66 9.24 -2.44
N PRO A 142 -42.63 10.23 -1.51
CA PRO A 142 -41.91 10.08 -0.25
C PRO A 142 -42.46 8.90 0.56
N GLY A 143 -41.57 7.96 0.92
CA GLY A 143 -41.89 6.75 1.68
C GLY A 143 -41.96 5.46 0.84
N VAL A 144 -41.88 5.55 -0.49
CA VAL A 144 -41.71 4.37 -1.35
C VAL A 144 -40.24 4.24 -1.74
N ALA A 145 -39.60 3.15 -1.31
CA ALA A 145 -38.22 2.86 -1.66
C ALA A 145 -38.15 2.25 -3.07
N LYS A 146 -37.37 2.87 -3.96
CA LYS A 146 -37.06 2.38 -5.28
C LYS A 146 -35.67 1.74 -5.28
N THR A 147 -35.59 0.50 -5.76
CA THR A 147 -34.31 -0.18 -5.94
C THR A 147 -33.58 0.39 -7.16
N VAL A 148 -32.42 1.00 -6.95
CA VAL A 148 -31.64 1.69 -7.98
C VAL A 148 -30.24 1.09 -8.08
N ALA A 149 -29.76 0.90 -9.31
CA ALA A 149 -28.38 0.52 -9.58
C ALA A 149 -27.47 1.76 -9.62
N VAL A 150 -26.44 1.77 -8.79
CA VAL A 150 -25.45 2.84 -8.68
C VAL A 150 -24.38 2.68 -9.77
N ARG A 151 -24.20 3.70 -10.60
CA ARG A 151 -23.25 3.66 -11.74
C ARG A 151 -21.78 3.57 -11.31
N ASP A 152 -21.36 4.42 -10.38
CA ASP A 152 -20.03 4.36 -9.78
C ASP A 152 -20.05 5.03 -8.40
N ILE A 153 -19.02 4.73 -7.61
CA ILE A 153 -18.89 5.15 -6.21
C ILE A 153 -17.56 5.88 -6.04
N GLU A 154 -17.64 7.05 -5.41
CA GLU A 154 -16.52 7.80 -4.90
C GLU A 154 -16.39 7.63 -3.38
N PHE A 155 -15.17 7.75 -2.86
CA PHE A 155 -14.90 7.68 -1.43
C PHE A 155 -14.57 9.07 -0.90
N LYS A 156 -15.44 9.63 -0.06
CA LYS A 156 -15.27 10.98 0.52
C LYS A 156 -15.32 10.92 2.04
N GLY A 157 -14.22 11.30 2.69
CA GLY A 157 -14.11 11.20 4.14
C GLY A 157 -14.06 9.76 4.65
N SER A 158 -14.05 9.63 5.97
CA SER A 158 -13.97 8.35 6.68
C SER A 158 -14.53 8.46 8.08
N TYR A 159 -15.04 7.35 8.60
CA TYR A 159 -15.58 7.24 9.95
C TYR A 159 -15.14 5.94 10.61
N TYR A 160 -15.21 5.86 11.93
CA TYR A 160 -14.99 4.61 12.64
C TYR A 160 -16.29 3.81 12.67
N ASP A 161 -16.26 2.61 12.12
CA ASP A 161 -17.38 1.68 12.13
C ASP A 161 -17.21 0.69 13.29
N SER A 162 -18.21 0.61 14.17
CA SER A 162 -18.21 -0.26 15.35
C SER A 162 -18.32 -1.75 14.99
N ASP A 163 -19.06 -2.07 13.94
CA ASP A 163 -19.34 -3.45 13.53
C ASP A 163 -18.10 -4.04 12.83
N TYR A 164 -17.47 -3.25 11.96
CA TYR A 164 -16.20 -3.61 11.33
C TYR A 164 -14.97 -3.40 12.24
N LYS A 165 -15.11 -2.64 13.33
CA LYS A 165 -14.04 -2.23 14.27
C LYS A 165 -12.86 -1.55 13.57
N LYS A 166 -13.10 -0.83 12.47
CA LYS A 166 -12.08 -0.22 11.60
C LYS A 166 -12.55 1.14 11.08
N ILE A 167 -11.60 1.96 10.65
CA ILE A 167 -11.89 3.22 9.95
C ILE A 167 -12.33 2.88 8.52
N MET A 168 -13.59 3.15 8.21
CA MET A 168 -14.23 2.88 6.92
C MET A 168 -14.46 4.21 6.17
N PRO A 169 -14.23 4.27 4.85
CA PRO A 169 -14.55 5.46 4.06
C PRO A 169 -16.06 5.55 3.81
N TYR A 170 -16.61 6.76 3.66
CA TYR A 170 -17.99 6.88 3.16
C TYR A 170 -18.03 6.59 1.67
N ARG A 171 -19.01 5.78 1.25
CA ARG A 171 -19.30 5.52 -0.17
C ARG A 171 -20.32 6.53 -0.64
N VAL A 172 -19.96 7.34 -1.62
CA VAL A 172 -20.80 8.41 -2.14
C VAL A 172 -21.06 8.13 -3.62
N VAL A 173 -22.30 8.32 -4.07
CA VAL A 173 -22.63 8.15 -5.49
C VAL A 173 -21.95 9.24 -6.32
N VAL A 174 -21.31 8.85 -7.42
CA VAL A 174 -20.64 9.82 -8.31
C VAL A 174 -21.66 10.82 -8.86
N GLY A 175 -21.39 12.12 -8.68
CA GLY A 175 -22.26 13.22 -9.10
C GLY A 175 -23.14 13.77 -7.97
N GLU A 176 -23.50 12.96 -6.97
CA GLU A 176 -24.37 13.36 -5.87
C GLU A 176 -23.69 13.17 -4.52
N ASN A 177 -23.06 14.24 -4.04
CA ASN A 177 -22.20 14.18 -2.84
C ASN A 177 -22.96 13.87 -1.55
N ASN A 178 -24.26 14.14 -1.51
CA ASN A 178 -25.09 13.97 -0.33
C ASN A 178 -25.63 12.53 -0.20
N MET A 179 -25.56 11.74 -1.26
CA MET A 179 -26.08 10.37 -1.27
C MET A 179 -24.99 9.38 -0.84
N VAL A 180 -25.03 9.02 0.44
CA VAL A 180 -24.08 8.08 1.05
C VAL A 180 -24.69 6.68 1.08
N VAL A 181 -24.01 5.70 0.50
CA VAL A 181 -24.43 4.30 0.58
C VAL A 181 -23.71 3.60 1.75
N PRO A 182 -24.43 3.19 2.81
CA PRO A 182 -23.81 2.61 4.00
C PRO A 182 -23.16 1.26 3.68
N TRP A 183 -22.11 0.88 4.42
CA TRP A 183 -21.52 -0.46 4.32
C TRP A 183 -22.49 -1.52 4.85
N PRO A 184 -22.43 -2.77 4.34
CA PRO A 184 -23.30 -3.84 4.82
C PRO A 184 -22.85 -4.27 6.20
N LYS A 185 -23.77 -4.65 7.09
CA LYS A 185 -23.41 -5.14 8.42
C LYS A 185 -22.75 -6.52 8.32
N PRO A 186 -21.54 -6.71 8.87
CA PRO A 186 -20.87 -8.01 8.82
C PRO A 186 -21.59 -9.03 9.72
N GLU A 187 -21.51 -10.30 9.36
CA GLU A 187 -22.01 -11.38 10.21
C GLU A 187 -21.26 -11.43 11.55
N PHE A 188 -22.01 -11.60 12.63
CA PHE A 188 -21.44 -11.74 13.97
C PHE A 188 -20.68 -13.07 14.07
N LYS A 189 -19.37 -12.98 14.34
CA LYS A 189 -18.53 -14.15 14.60
C LYS A 189 -18.33 -14.29 16.11
N PRO A 190 -18.77 -15.40 16.74
CA PRO A 190 -18.51 -15.62 18.15
C PRO A 190 -17.01 -15.80 18.39
N ASP A 191 -16.58 -15.43 19.60
CA ASP A 191 -15.19 -15.58 20.01
C ASP A 191 -14.82 -17.08 20.09
N GLY A 192 -13.60 -17.42 19.65
CA GLY A 192 -13.09 -18.79 19.70
C GLY A 192 -12.76 -19.23 21.14
N ALA A 193 -12.63 -20.54 21.36
CA ALA A 193 -12.37 -21.11 22.70
C ALA A 193 -11.06 -20.61 23.36
N LEU A 194 -10.06 -20.23 22.56
CA LEU A 194 -8.78 -19.69 23.03
C LEU A 194 -8.71 -18.15 22.98
N ALA A 195 -9.83 -17.48 22.71
CA ALA A 195 -9.87 -16.03 22.63
C ALA A 195 -9.97 -15.42 24.03
N THR A 196 -9.19 -14.37 24.27
CA THR A 196 -9.27 -13.56 25.48
C THR A 196 -10.41 -12.57 25.38
N ARG A 197 -11.18 -12.38 26.47
CA ARG A 197 -12.23 -11.35 26.56
C ARG A 197 -11.63 -9.95 26.35
N SER A 198 -12.41 -9.06 25.72
CA SER A 198 -11.98 -7.70 25.36
C SER A 198 -11.54 -6.86 26.57
N GLU A 199 -12.23 -6.99 27.69
CA GLU A 199 -11.94 -6.27 28.95
C GLU A 199 -10.55 -6.62 29.49
N ILE A 200 -10.21 -7.91 29.53
CA ILE A 200 -8.91 -8.41 29.98
C ILE A 200 -7.82 -7.99 28.99
N ALA A 201 -8.08 -8.12 27.69
CA ALA A 201 -7.10 -7.78 26.66
C ALA A 201 -6.74 -6.28 26.62
N ARG A 202 -7.67 -5.40 27.01
CA ARG A 202 -7.45 -3.94 27.05
C ARG A 202 -7.00 -3.43 28.42
N GLN A 203 -6.91 -4.30 29.43
CA GLN A 203 -6.45 -3.91 30.76
C GLN A 203 -5.01 -3.38 30.68
N GLN A 204 -4.82 -2.13 31.09
CA GLN A 204 -3.48 -1.55 31.20
C GLN A 204 -2.76 -2.16 32.39
N THR A 205 -1.65 -2.86 32.14
CA THR A 205 -0.82 -3.49 33.17
C THR A 205 0.57 -2.86 33.29
N PHE A 206 0.96 -2.04 32.31
CA PHE A 206 2.27 -1.41 32.25
C PHE A 206 2.14 0.12 32.27
N TRP A 207 2.91 0.73 33.16
CA TRP A 207 3.14 2.18 33.22
C TRP A 207 4.63 2.46 33.21
N VAL A 208 5.02 3.61 32.68
CA VAL A 208 6.42 4.04 32.70
C VAL A 208 6.74 4.61 34.08
N GLU A 209 7.23 3.76 34.97
CA GLU A 209 7.47 4.10 36.39
C GLU A 209 8.86 4.67 36.67
N SER A 210 9.89 4.18 35.96
CA SER A 210 11.29 4.48 36.29
C SER A 210 12.08 4.87 35.05
N VAL A 211 12.89 5.92 35.20
CA VAL A 211 13.93 6.30 34.22
C VAL A 211 15.22 5.52 34.49
N VAL A 212 15.44 5.09 35.73
CA VAL A 212 16.67 4.41 36.17
C VAL A 212 16.61 2.91 35.86
N LYS A 213 15.46 2.27 36.11
CA LYS A 213 15.28 0.84 35.91
C LYS A 213 14.64 0.56 34.55
N ASN A 214 15.31 -0.23 33.72
CA ASN A 214 14.74 -0.69 32.46
C ASN A 214 13.53 -1.62 32.70
N PRO A 215 12.47 -1.52 31.87
CA PRO A 215 11.26 -2.33 32.02
C PRO A 215 11.50 -3.81 31.64
N VAL A 216 12.51 -4.08 30.82
CA VAL A 216 12.89 -5.41 30.36
C VAL A 216 14.26 -5.77 30.94
N PRO A 217 14.44 -7.00 31.47
CA PRO A 217 15.72 -7.42 32.00
C PRO A 217 16.79 -7.49 30.90
N GLU A 218 18.04 -7.18 31.25
CA GLU A 218 19.16 -7.12 30.30
C GLU A 218 19.38 -8.45 29.57
N ALA A 219 19.22 -9.57 30.28
CA ALA A 219 19.35 -10.92 29.73
C ALA A 219 18.34 -11.21 28.59
N ALA A 220 17.18 -10.54 28.56
CA ALA A 220 16.19 -10.73 27.50
C ALA A 220 16.47 -9.90 26.24
N LEU A 221 17.38 -8.91 26.32
CA LEU A 221 17.64 -8.01 25.20
C LEU A 221 18.24 -8.73 23.99
N SER A 222 18.99 -9.81 24.18
CA SER A 222 19.54 -10.61 23.07
C SER A 222 18.47 -11.35 22.27
N THR A 223 17.34 -11.68 22.89
CA THR A 223 16.20 -12.33 22.24
C THR A 223 15.34 -11.32 21.49
N ILE A 224 15.18 -10.11 22.05
CA ILE A 224 14.36 -9.04 21.47
C ILE A 224 15.07 -8.39 20.27
N ARG A 225 16.40 -8.23 20.35
CA ARG A 225 17.19 -7.57 19.31
C ARG A 225 18.53 -8.27 19.10
N ASN A 226 19.02 -8.24 17.85
CA ASN A 226 20.36 -8.74 17.54
C ASN A 226 21.43 -7.76 18.07
N PRO A 227 22.27 -8.15 19.06
CA PRO A 227 23.30 -7.28 19.60
C PRO A 227 24.41 -6.96 18.59
N LYS A 228 24.68 -7.87 17.65
CA LYS A 228 25.75 -7.77 16.63
C LYS A 228 25.19 -7.41 15.25
N SER A 229 24.18 -6.53 15.21
CA SER A 229 23.59 -6.08 13.95
C SER A 229 24.61 -5.28 13.14
N LYS A 230 24.92 -5.74 11.91
CA LYS A 230 25.78 -5.01 10.95
C LYS A 230 25.24 -3.63 10.57
N TYR A 231 23.94 -3.40 10.75
CA TYR A 231 23.28 -2.13 10.45
C TYR A 231 23.45 -1.09 11.58
N ARG A 232 23.91 -1.51 12.76
CA ARG A 232 24.21 -0.62 13.88
C ARG A 232 25.60 -0.01 13.68
N ARG A 233 25.68 1.04 12.87
CA ARG A 233 26.88 1.87 12.73
C ARG A 233 26.96 2.80 13.94
N GLY A 234 28.04 2.71 14.72
CA GLY A 234 28.30 3.65 15.82
C GLY A 234 28.51 5.07 15.30
N THR A 235 28.35 6.06 16.18
CA THR A 235 28.73 7.45 15.90
C THR A 235 30.20 7.65 16.22
N LEU A 236 30.93 8.34 15.35
CA LEU A 236 32.34 8.65 15.56
C LEU A 236 32.50 9.58 16.77
N THR A 237 33.41 9.22 17.67
CA THR A 237 33.81 10.06 18.80
C THR A 237 34.92 11.03 18.36
N THR A 238 35.10 12.13 19.10
CA THR A 238 36.19 13.10 18.83
C THR A 238 37.58 12.46 18.83
N LYS A 239 37.78 11.46 19.68
CA LYS A 239 39.02 10.67 19.75
C LYS A 239 39.22 9.76 18.54
N GLU A 240 38.15 9.17 18.01
CA GLU A 240 38.22 8.40 16.77
C GLU A 240 38.47 9.32 15.58
N ILE A 241 37.85 10.50 15.57
CA ILE A 241 38.09 11.53 14.55
C ILE A 241 39.56 11.98 14.59
N SER A 242 40.12 12.26 15.77
CA SER A 242 41.53 12.68 15.87
C SER A 242 42.52 11.58 15.47
N ARG A 243 42.17 10.30 15.66
CA ARG A 243 42.95 9.17 15.13
C ARG A 243 42.81 9.02 13.61
N LEU A 244 41.63 9.33 13.08
CA LEU A 244 41.34 9.23 11.65
C LEU A 244 41.99 10.37 10.86
N VAL A 245 42.05 11.58 11.45
CA VAL A 245 42.63 12.76 10.83
C VAL A 245 44.14 12.78 11.04
N ALA A 246 44.89 12.75 9.95
CA ALA A 246 46.35 12.87 10.00
C ALA A 246 46.77 14.24 10.58
N PRO A 247 47.89 14.30 11.33
CA PRO A 247 48.40 15.55 11.86
C PRO A 247 48.80 16.49 10.73
N LYS A 248 48.52 17.79 10.90
CA LYS A 248 48.93 18.81 9.93
C LYS A 248 50.44 18.99 10.01
N MET A 249 51.09 19.02 8.85
CA MET A 249 52.53 19.30 8.75
C MET A 249 52.83 20.69 9.31
N PRO A 250 53.92 20.85 10.10
CA PRO A 250 54.34 22.17 10.54
C PRO A 250 54.72 23.04 9.33
N LEU A 251 54.41 24.33 9.43
CA LEU A 251 54.72 25.28 8.37
C LEU A 251 56.22 25.62 8.34
N THR A 252 56.83 25.65 7.16
CA THR A 252 58.20 26.12 6.96
C THR A 252 58.32 27.62 7.23
N GLU A 253 59.51 28.10 7.56
CA GLU A 253 59.75 29.51 7.88
C GLU A 253 59.36 30.46 6.74
N ALA A 254 59.70 30.10 5.49
CA ALA A 254 59.30 30.87 4.31
C ALA A 254 57.77 30.98 4.19
N LYS A 255 57.04 29.89 4.50
CA LYS A 255 55.57 29.87 4.46
C LYS A 255 54.95 30.65 5.62
N LYS A 256 55.59 30.66 6.79
CA LYS A 256 55.19 31.52 7.91
C LYS A 256 55.34 33.00 7.55
N ARG A 257 56.50 33.40 7.00
CA ARG A 257 56.75 34.78 6.50
C ARG A 257 55.75 35.18 5.42
N TYR A 258 55.42 34.27 4.50
CA TYR A 258 54.39 34.51 3.49
C TYR A 258 52.99 34.72 4.10
N ILE A 259 52.63 33.97 5.14
CA ILE A 259 51.36 34.15 5.86
C ILE A 259 51.33 35.49 6.60
N GLU A 260 52.45 35.90 7.21
CA GLU A 260 52.61 37.21 7.86
C GLU A 260 52.45 38.34 6.85
N GLN A 261 53.17 38.29 5.73
CA GLN A 261 53.03 39.24 4.62
C GLN A 261 51.59 39.31 4.11
N ARG A 262 50.91 38.16 3.99
CA ARG A 262 49.50 38.12 3.56
C ARG A 262 48.56 38.72 4.60
N LYS A 263 48.86 38.56 5.90
CA LYS A 263 48.10 39.20 6.99
C LYS A 263 48.31 40.71 6.97
N GLU A 264 49.53 41.18 6.75
CA GLU A 264 49.86 42.61 6.63
C GLU A 264 49.14 43.24 5.43
N LEU A 265 49.22 42.60 4.26
CA LEU A 265 48.51 43.05 3.06
C LEU A 265 46.98 43.02 3.23
N ALA A 266 46.44 42.05 3.99
CA ALA A 266 45.01 41.99 4.29
C ALA A 266 44.56 43.05 5.31
N ALA A 267 45.46 43.50 6.18
CA ALA A 267 45.20 44.58 7.14
C ALA A 267 45.25 45.97 6.47
N LEU A 268 45.99 46.12 5.36
CA LEU A 268 45.92 47.32 4.55
C LEU A 268 44.47 47.54 4.05
N PRO A 269 43.99 48.79 4.01
CA PRO A 269 42.67 49.08 3.49
C PRO A 269 42.60 48.66 2.02
N LYS A 270 41.69 47.74 1.72
CA LYS A 270 41.41 47.37 0.33
C LYS A 270 40.93 48.61 -0.40
N ARG A 271 41.59 48.95 -1.52
CA ARG A 271 41.11 50.01 -2.41
C ARG A 271 39.70 49.65 -2.85
N LYS A 272 38.74 50.43 -2.37
CA LYS A 272 37.36 50.40 -2.86
C LYS A 272 37.28 51.44 -3.97
N LEU A 273 36.50 51.15 -5.00
CA LEU A 273 36.22 52.12 -6.05
C LEU A 273 35.45 53.28 -5.39
N THR A 274 35.98 54.49 -5.49
CA THR A 274 35.31 55.68 -4.96
C THR A 274 34.08 56.01 -5.80
N ASP A 275 33.14 56.75 -5.25
CA ASP A 275 31.96 57.17 -5.99
C ASP A 275 32.33 58.12 -7.15
N GLU A 276 33.36 58.95 -6.96
CA GLU A 276 33.98 59.77 -8.02
C GLU A 276 34.53 58.91 -9.17
N ASP A 277 35.22 57.81 -8.86
CA ASP A 277 35.72 56.89 -9.89
C ASP A 277 34.56 56.19 -10.62
N GLN A 278 33.46 55.89 -9.93
CA GLN A 278 32.26 55.29 -10.52
C GLN A 278 31.56 56.25 -11.49
N GLU A 279 31.44 57.52 -11.13
CA GLU A 279 30.88 58.57 -11.99
C GLU A 279 31.76 58.77 -13.24
N LEU A 280 33.08 58.87 -13.07
CA LEU A 280 34.01 58.98 -14.21
C LEU A 280 33.97 57.78 -15.15
N ILE A 281 33.80 56.57 -14.60
CA ILE A 281 33.59 55.35 -15.39
C ILE A 281 32.23 55.43 -16.10
N GLY A 282 31.17 55.84 -15.40
CA GLY A 282 29.81 55.99 -15.93
C GLY A 282 29.73 56.99 -17.09
N ASP A 283 30.39 58.14 -16.96
CA ASP A 283 30.47 59.17 -18.00
C ASP A 283 31.19 58.68 -19.24
N LYS A 284 32.32 57.99 -19.08
CA LYS A 284 33.03 57.38 -20.23
C LYS A 284 32.20 56.32 -20.92
N VAL A 285 31.46 55.52 -20.16
CA VAL A 285 30.53 54.51 -20.69
C VAL A 285 29.39 55.18 -21.45
N TYR A 286 28.79 56.24 -20.90
CA TYR A 286 27.74 57.01 -21.55
C TYR A 286 28.22 57.69 -22.85
N GLN A 287 29.40 58.32 -22.82
CA GLN A 287 30.01 58.92 -24.02
C GLN A 287 30.27 57.88 -25.11
N HIS A 288 30.74 56.68 -24.73
CA HIS A 288 30.93 55.58 -25.67
C HIS A 288 29.59 55.14 -26.29
N PHE A 289 28.55 54.96 -25.49
CA PHE A 289 27.22 54.60 -25.99
C PHE A 289 26.63 55.68 -26.89
N LYS A 290 26.68 56.94 -26.48
CA LYS A 290 26.21 58.08 -27.28
C LYS A 290 26.90 58.12 -28.65
N LYS A 291 28.23 57.98 -28.68
CA LYS A 291 29.01 57.91 -29.92
C LYS A 291 28.61 56.71 -30.79
N SER A 292 28.33 55.56 -30.18
CA SER A 292 27.89 54.36 -30.92
C SER A 292 26.47 54.46 -31.50
N PHE A 293 25.57 55.18 -30.80
CA PHE A 293 24.20 55.43 -31.28
C PHE A 293 24.12 56.55 -32.32
N GLU A 294 25.03 57.53 -32.27
CA GLU A 294 25.15 58.57 -33.31
C GLU A 294 25.79 58.05 -34.62
N LEU A 295 26.42 56.87 -34.58
CA LEU A 295 27.02 56.18 -35.75
C LEU A 295 26.09 55.11 -36.36
N GLN A 296 24.87 54.94 -35.83
CA GLN A 296 23.78 54.12 -36.39
C GLN A 296 22.71 55.02 -37.00
#